data_AF-A0A2H9LT54-F1
#
_entry.id   AF-A0A2H9LT54-F1
#
_cell.length_a   1.000
_cell.length_b   1.000
_cell.length_c   1.000
_cell.angle_alpha   90.00
_cell.angle_beta   90.00
_cell.angle_gamma   90.00
#
_symmetry.space_group_name_H-M   'P 1'
#
loop_
_entity.id
_entity.type
_entity.pdbx_description
1 polymer ?
#
loop_
_entity_poly.entity_id
_entity_poly.type
_entity_poly.pdbx_seq_one_letter_code
_entity_poly.pdbx_strand_id
1 'polypeptide(L)'
;MSSISSTIKKFFKSKFNIYLAIALVLMGIFALVFTSEPKISQNEGFSVILFYLPTCPHCTEQKPIFNELKEEMKDINFYSYDASSKEGSALFYRLAAEAGLDTSKLAVPTIFVEKH
;
A
#
# COMPACT_ATOMS: atom_id res chain seq x y z
N MET A 1 -12.73 -22.76 -33.10
CA MET A 1 -13.11 -21.56 -32.30
C MET A 1 -14.27 -20.78 -32.93
N SER A 2 -15.46 -21.39 -33.14
CA SER A 2 -16.61 -20.72 -33.80
C SER A 2 -17.91 -20.72 -32.94
N SER A 3 -18.09 -21.71 -32.06
CA SER A 3 -19.36 -21.91 -31.34
C SER A 3 -19.62 -21.00 -30.12
N ILE A 4 -18.64 -20.19 -29.71
CA ILE A 4 -18.73 -19.42 -28.45
C ILE A 4 -19.56 -18.14 -28.64
N SER A 5 -19.52 -17.53 -29.84
CA SER A 5 -20.16 -16.23 -30.09
C SER A 5 -21.69 -16.28 -30.07
N SER A 6 -22.30 -17.42 -30.44
CA SER A 6 -23.75 -17.59 -30.50
C SER A 6 -24.38 -17.80 -29.12
N THR A 7 -23.68 -18.51 -28.24
CA THR A 7 -24.07 -18.71 -26.83
C THR A 7 -23.99 -17.41 -26.05
N ILE A 8 -22.92 -16.64 -26.22
CA ILE A 8 -22.75 -15.32 -25.59
C ILE A 8 -23.86 -14.36 -26.06
N LYS A 9 -24.15 -14.31 -27.36
CA LYS A 9 -25.23 -13.46 -27.90
C LYS A 9 -26.61 -13.81 -27.34
N LYS A 10 -26.90 -15.09 -27.11
CA LYS A 10 -28.16 -15.51 -26.46
C LYS A 10 -28.20 -15.11 -24.98
N PHE A 11 -27.07 -15.24 -24.28
CA PHE A 11 -26.97 -14.90 -22.86
C PHE A 11 -27.16 -13.40 -22.62
N PHE A 12 -26.53 -12.54 -23.43
CA PHE A 12 -26.65 -11.08 -23.35
C PHE A 12 -27.93 -10.49 -23.99
N LYS A 13 -28.92 -11.31 -24.36
CA LYS A 13 -30.17 -10.83 -24.99
C LYS A 13 -31.21 -10.35 -23.96
N SER A 14 -31.19 -10.90 -22.74
CA SER A 14 -32.13 -10.53 -21.67
C SER A 14 -31.63 -9.33 -20.90
N LYS A 15 -32.51 -8.36 -20.61
CA LYS A 15 -32.19 -7.19 -19.77
C LYS A 15 -31.59 -7.61 -18.43
N PHE A 16 -32.10 -8.68 -17.82
CA PHE A 16 -31.60 -9.23 -16.56
C PHE A 16 -30.14 -9.70 -16.65
N ASN A 17 -29.78 -10.43 -17.71
CA ASN A 17 -28.43 -10.96 -17.88
C ASN A 17 -27.41 -9.87 -18.22
N ILE A 18 -27.85 -8.80 -18.90
CA ILE A 18 -27.01 -7.61 -19.14
C ILE A 18 -26.68 -6.91 -17.81
N TYR A 19 -27.68 -6.70 -16.94
CA TYR A 19 -27.44 -6.12 -15.61
C TYR A 19 -26.50 -6.99 -14.76
N LEU A 20 -26.64 -8.32 -14.80
CA LEU A 20 -25.76 -9.24 -14.10
C LEU A 20 -24.31 -9.15 -14.59
N ALA A 21 -24.11 -9.05 -15.91
CA ALA A 21 -22.78 -8.88 -16.48
C ALA A 21 -22.15 -7.53 -16.12
N ILE A 22 -22.93 -6.45 -16.15
CA ILE A 22 -22.46 -5.12 -15.72
C ILE A 22 -22.09 -5.13 -14.24
N ALA A 23 -22.90 -5.76 -13.38
CA ALA A 23 -22.62 -5.88 -11.95
C ALA A 23 -21.33 -6.65 -11.67
N LEU A 24 -21.09 -7.77 -12.39
CA LEU A 24 -19.84 -8.52 -12.27
C LEU A 24 -18.62 -7.72 -12.72
N VAL A 25 -18.75 -6.94 -13.81
CA VAL A 25 -17.66 -6.07 -14.29
C VAL A 25 -17.39 -4.96 -13.30
N LEU A 26 -18.42 -4.29 -12.77
CA LEU A 26 -18.27 -3.24 -11.76
C LEU A 26 -17.66 -3.77 -10.46
N MET A 27 -18.07 -4.95 -10.01
CA MET A 27 -17.53 -5.60 -8.81
C MET A 27 -16.06 -6.00 -9.00
N GLY A 28 -15.68 -6.46 -10.20
CA GLY A 28 -14.29 -6.75 -10.56
C GLY A 28 -13.41 -5.48 -10.64
N ILE A 29 -13.92 -4.39 -11.22
CA ILE A 29 -13.23 -3.10 -11.27
C ILE A 29 -13.03 -2.55 -9.85
N PHE A 30 -14.04 -2.64 -8.99
CA PHE A 30 -13.94 -2.21 -7.59
C PHE A 30 -12.87 -2.99 -6.82
N ALA A 31 -12.80 -4.32 -7.01
CA ALA A 31 -11.77 -5.14 -6.41
C ALA A 31 -10.35 -4.80 -6.90
N LEU A 32 -10.19 -4.42 -8.18
CA LEU A 32 -8.90 -3.96 -8.72
C LEU A 32 -8.46 -2.62 -8.13
N VAL A 33 -9.38 -1.69 -7.89
CA VAL A 33 -9.08 -0.39 -7.29
C VAL A 33 -8.75 -0.53 -5.80
N PHE A 34 -9.40 -1.44 -5.08
CA PHE A 34 -9.21 -1.62 -3.64
C PHE A 34 -7.94 -2.42 -3.27
N THR A 35 -7.29 -3.08 -4.24
CA THR A 35 -6.06 -3.87 -4.04
C THR A 35 -4.79 -3.14 -4.47
N SER A 36 -4.85 -1.83 -4.72
CA SER A 36 -3.63 -1.05 -4.90
C SER A 36 -2.86 -1.03 -3.58
N GLU A 37 -1.88 -1.93 -3.45
CA GLU A 37 -0.76 -1.73 -2.55
C GLU A 37 -0.24 -0.30 -2.77
N PRO A 38 0.14 0.44 -1.72
CA PRO A 38 0.76 1.74 -1.88
C PRO A 38 2.04 1.57 -2.70
N LYS A 39 1.95 1.75 -4.02
CA LYS A 39 3.09 1.80 -4.92
C LYS A 39 3.82 3.09 -4.58
N ILE A 40 4.90 2.96 -3.83
CA ILE A 40 5.85 4.04 -3.61
C ILE A 40 6.34 4.47 -5.00
N SER A 41 6.23 5.77 -5.29
CA SER A 41 6.34 6.32 -6.65
C SER A 41 7.71 6.03 -7.27
N GLN A 42 7.71 5.49 -8.50
CA GLN A 42 8.91 5.19 -9.30
C GLN A 42 9.54 6.43 -9.95
N ASN A 43 9.59 7.55 -9.25
CA ASN A 43 10.46 8.66 -9.64
C ASN A 43 11.81 8.45 -8.97
N GLU A 44 12.91 8.73 -9.70
CA GLU A 44 14.25 8.73 -9.11
C GLU A 44 14.25 9.63 -7.87
N GLY A 45 14.46 9.04 -6.69
CA GLY A 45 14.30 9.77 -5.44
C GLY A 45 14.41 8.90 -4.20
N PHE A 46 14.51 9.57 -3.06
CA PHE A 46 14.53 8.91 -1.76
C PHE A 46 13.16 8.99 -1.10
N SER A 47 12.82 7.93 -0.37
CA SER A 47 11.68 7.89 0.53
C SER A 47 12.16 7.63 1.95
N VAL A 48 11.67 8.41 2.90
CA VAL A 48 11.95 8.26 4.33
C VAL A 48 10.69 7.74 5.00
N ILE A 49 10.80 6.56 5.62
CA ILE A 49 9.66 5.81 6.16
C ILE A 49 9.83 5.66 7.66
N LEU A 50 8.92 6.23 8.45
CA LEU A 50 8.86 6.12 9.91
C LEU A 50 7.87 5.03 10.35
N PHE A 51 8.35 4.03 11.08
CA PHE A 51 7.51 3.08 11.81
C PHE A 51 7.31 3.55 13.25
N TYR A 52 6.05 3.66 13.67
CA TYR A 52 5.67 4.08 15.01
C TYR A 52 4.57 3.19 15.60
N LEU A 53 4.34 3.32 16.91
CA LEU A 53 3.15 2.79 17.57
C LEU A 53 2.31 3.95 18.15
N PRO A 54 0.97 3.88 18.13
CA PRO A 54 0.10 4.98 18.57
C PRO A 54 0.33 5.44 20.01
N THR A 55 0.75 4.53 20.88
CA THR A 55 0.93 4.75 22.32
C THR A 55 2.39 4.67 22.77
N CYS A 56 3.35 4.90 21.87
CA CYS A 56 4.78 4.87 22.20
C CYS A 56 5.30 6.27 22.55
N PRO A 57 5.79 6.51 23.79
CA PRO A 57 6.27 7.83 24.21
C PRO A 57 7.44 8.33 23.35
N HIS A 58 8.40 7.45 23.04
CA HIS A 58 9.54 7.79 22.17
C HIS A 58 9.12 8.13 20.74
N CYS A 59 8.03 7.55 20.24
CA CYS A 59 7.48 7.93 18.93
C CYS A 59 6.87 9.34 18.97
N THR A 60 6.22 9.73 20.06
CA THR A 60 5.65 11.06 20.24
C THR A 60 6.72 12.15 20.20
N GLU A 61 7.88 11.88 20.82
CA GLU A 61 9.03 12.79 20.82
C GLU A 61 9.69 12.89 19.44
N GLN A 62 9.72 11.82 18.66
CA GLN A 62 10.34 11.81 17.33
C GLN A 62 9.45 12.42 16.23
N LYS A 63 8.12 12.30 16.34
CA LYS A 63 7.17 12.84 15.36
C LYS A 63 7.37 14.31 14.98
N PRO A 64 7.60 15.27 15.90
CA PRO A 64 7.81 16.66 15.51
C PRO A 64 9.05 16.84 14.63
N ILE A 65 10.17 16.21 14.98
CA ILE A 65 11.41 16.27 14.19
C ILE A 65 11.18 15.67 12.79
N PHE A 66 10.46 14.56 12.71
CA PHE A 66 10.12 13.94 11.43
C PHE A 66 9.25 14.85 10.55
N ASN A 67 8.33 15.60 11.15
CA ASN A 67 7.47 16.55 10.44
C ASN A 67 8.25 17.79 9.98
N GLU A 68 9.16 18.32 10.79
CA GLU A 68 10.06 19.42 10.39
C GLU A 68 10.90 19.02 9.17
N LEU A 69 11.52 17.84 9.21
CA LEU A 69 12.32 17.32 8.08
C LEU A 69 11.48 17.18 6.80
N LYS A 70 10.20 16.79 6.94
CA LYS A 70 9.27 16.71 5.82
C LYS A 70 8.93 18.08 5.21
N GLU A 71 8.88 19.13 6.02
CA GLU A 71 8.62 20.50 5.55
C GLU A 71 9.84 21.10 4.84
N GLU A 72 11.05 20.79 5.32
CA GLU A 72 12.31 21.27 4.76
C GLU A 72 12.69 20.54 3.45
N MET A 73 12.50 19.21 3.39
CA MET A 73 12.95 18.38 2.28
C MET A 73 11.83 18.01 1.32
N LYS A 74 11.50 18.94 0.40
CA LYS A 74 10.38 18.78 -0.54
C LYS A 74 10.61 17.76 -1.66
N ASP A 75 11.87 17.45 -1.95
CA ASP A 75 12.25 16.50 -3.01
C ASP A 75 12.29 15.03 -2.51
N ILE A 76 11.97 14.81 -1.23
CA ILE A 76 11.97 13.51 -0.58
C ILE A 76 10.56 13.18 -0.13
N ASN A 77 10.13 11.93 -0.34
CA ASN A 77 8.82 11.47 0.11
C ASN A 77 8.90 10.97 1.55
N PHE A 78 8.03 11.49 2.42
CA PHE A 78 7.96 11.08 3.83
C PHE A 78 6.68 10.30 4.11
N TYR A 79 6.84 9.08 4.63
CA TYR A 79 5.75 8.18 5.01
C TYR A 79 5.84 7.80 6.47
N SER A 80 4.68 7.59 7.11
CA SER A 80 4.60 7.07 8.46
C SER A 80 3.62 5.92 8.54
N TYR A 81 4.03 4.78 9.10
CA TYR A 81 3.21 3.58 9.25
C TYR A 81 3.11 3.16 10.70
N ASP A 82 1.90 2.73 11.09
CA ASP A 82 1.67 2.08 12.37
C ASP A 82 2.17 0.63 12.32
N ALA A 83 3.21 0.34 13.08
CA ALA A 83 3.82 -0.99 13.15
C ALA A 83 2.92 -2.05 13.81
N SER A 84 1.82 -1.67 14.46
CA SER A 84 0.82 -2.61 14.99
C SER A 84 -0.26 -2.99 13.96
N SER A 85 -0.39 -2.22 12.88
CA SER A 85 -1.29 -2.56 11.79
C SER A 85 -0.77 -3.76 10.99
N LYS A 86 -1.66 -4.50 10.33
CA LYS A 86 -1.29 -5.67 9.52
C LYS A 86 -0.37 -5.26 8.37
N GLU A 87 -0.71 -4.17 7.70
CA GLU A 87 0.03 -3.64 6.55
C GLU A 87 1.36 -3.03 6.98
N GLY A 88 1.37 -2.23 8.06
CA GLY A 88 2.57 -1.59 8.57
C GLY A 88 3.57 -2.59 9.16
N SER A 89 3.11 -3.60 9.92
CA SER A 89 3.98 -4.66 10.42
C SER A 89 4.61 -5.45 9.28
N ALA A 90 3.83 -5.89 8.29
CA ALA A 90 4.34 -6.63 7.13
C ALA A 90 5.41 -5.83 6.37
N LEU A 91 5.18 -4.53 6.15
CA LEU A 91 6.16 -3.65 5.53
C LEU A 91 7.42 -3.50 6.39
N PHE A 92 7.27 -3.34 7.71
CA PHE A 92 8.40 -3.18 8.64
C PHE A 92 9.32 -4.41 8.62
N TYR A 93 8.75 -5.62 8.70
CA TYR A 93 9.52 -6.86 8.64
C TYR A 93 10.25 -7.04 7.31
N ARG A 94 9.59 -6.67 6.20
CA ARG A 94 10.20 -6.74 4.86
C ARG A 94 11.42 -5.82 4.77
N LEU A 95 11.26 -4.54 5.09
CA LEU A 95 12.35 -3.56 5.03
C LEU A 95 13.49 -3.91 6.00
N ALA A 96 13.15 -4.42 7.19
CA ALA A 96 14.15 -4.89 8.15
C ALA A 96 14.96 -6.07 7.60
N ALA A 97 14.31 -7.06 6.98
CA ALA A 97 14.98 -8.21 6.38
C ALA A 97 15.86 -7.80 5.19
N GLU A 98 15.38 -6.91 4.33
CA GLU A 98 16.15 -6.35 3.20
C GLU A 98 17.37 -5.57 3.68
N ALA A 99 17.26 -4.84 4.78
CA ALA A 99 18.37 -4.16 5.43
C ALA A 99 19.31 -5.11 6.21
N GLY A 100 19.01 -6.41 6.27
CA GLY A 100 19.81 -7.41 6.99
C GLY A 100 19.71 -7.32 8.52
N LEU A 101 18.64 -6.72 9.04
CA LEU A 101 18.40 -6.62 10.48
C LEU A 101 17.85 -7.93 11.06
N ASP A 102 18.13 -8.15 12.34
CA ASP A 102 17.51 -9.22 13.12
C ASP A 102 16.03 -8.91 13.35
N THR A 103 15.16 -9.57 12.59
CA THR A 103 13.71 -9.37 12.63
C THR A 103 13.09 -9.74 13.98
N SER A 104 13.79 -10.48 14.84
CA SER A 104 13.31 -10.81 16.18
C SER A 104 13.46 -9.66 17.20
N LYS A 105 14.21 -8.60 16.86
CA LYS A 105 14.55 -7.49 17.77
C LYS A 105 14.17 -6.11 17.22
N LEU A 106 13.14 -6.05 16.38
CA LEU A 106 12.67 -4.78 15.86
C LEU A 106 11.99 -3.96 16.95
N ALA A 107 12.29 -2.66 16.98
CA ALA A 107 11.72 -1.70 17.92
C ALA A 107 11.21 -0.47 17.18
N VAL A 108 10.32 0.28 17.83
CA VAL A 108 9.91 1.60 17.36
C VAL A 108 10.36 2.68 18.35
N PRO A 109 10.55 3.93 17.91
CA PRO A 109 10.49 4.38 16.51
C PRO A 109 11.69 3.87 15.68
N THR A 110 11.45 3.52 14.42
CA THR A 110 12.51 3.16 13.44
C THR A 110 12.27 3.88 12.12
N ILE A 111 13.32 4.42 11.51
CA ILE A 111 13.28 5.04 10.19
C ILE A 111 14.06 4.19 9.18
N PHE A 112 13.47 3.98 8.01
CA PHE A 112 14.17 3.46 6.83
C PHE A 112 14.28 4.56 5.77
N VAL A 113 15.39 4.56 5.05
CA VAL A 113 15.59 5.40 3.86
C VAL A 113 15.69 4.46 2.67
N GLU A 114 14.69 4.50 1.81
CA GLU A 114 14.59 3.69 0.60
C GLU A 114 14.94 4.55 -0.61
N LYS A 115 15.68 3.96 -1.56
CA LYS A 115 15.97 4.56 -2.85
C LYS A 115 15.13 3.85 -3.91
N HIS A 116 14.44 4.63 -4.75
CA HIS A 116 13.68 4.15 -5.91
C HIS A 116 14.52 4.21 -7.18
#